data_AF-A0A9D1EUN2-F1
#
_entry.id   AF-A0A9D1EUN2-F1
#
_cell.length_a   1.000
_cell.length_b   1.000
_cell.length_c   1.000
_cell.angle_alpha   90.00
_cell.angle_beta   90.00
_cell.angle_gamma   90.00
#
_symmetry.space_group_name_H-M   'P 1'
#
loop_
_entity.id
_entity.type
_entity.pdbx_description
1 polymer ?
#
loop_
_entity_poly.entity_id
_entity_poly.type
_entity_poly.pdbx_seq_one_letter_code
_entity_poly.pdbx_strand_id
1 'polypeptide(L)'
;MGGTVESFLKLAGNVTVEWVVIAIAAIVFLIKVYQAVKTYFSDKAISEKEKDSRIQQVIDQAERYPEWHQQSIDIQRQFTEAINDLRAGQEKQNARLEKMEKEGQQRELNKIRDRILQSYRYYTSAEKNPMKSWSAMEADAFWRIFGDYEDLGGDGYVHSDVQPAMTSLAVVQMDDTERLCELMHSRK
;
A
#
# COMPACT_ATOMS: atom_id res chain seq x y z
N MET A 1 4.47 -35.70 -98.21
CA MET A 1 4.82 -36.06 -96.82
C MET A 1 5.53 -37.40 -96.85
N GLY A 2 6.71 -37.52 -96.25
CA GLY A 2 7.41 -38.82 -96.17
C GLY A 2 8.94 -38.76 -96.01
N GLY A 3 9.60 -37.62 -96.21
CA GLY A 3 11.07 -37.58 -96.27
C GLY A 3 11.84 -37.31 -94.97
N THR A 4 11.18 -36.97 -93.86
CA THR A 4 11.87 -36.54 -92.62
C THR A 4 11.89 -37.60 -91.51
N VAL A 5 11.00 -38.59 -91.57
CA VAL A 5 10.93 -39.68 -90.56
C VAL A 5 11.93 -40.80 -90.88
N GLU A 6 12.13 -41.13 -92.16
CA GLU A 6 13.08 -42.16 -92.60
C GLU A 6 14.56 -41.77 -92.40
N SER A 7 14.87 -40.48 -92.47
CA SER A 7 16.22 -39.96 -92.22
C SER A 7 16.63 -40.05 -90.75
N PHE A 8 15.67 -39.92 -89.82
CA PHE A 8 15.89 -40.12 -88.39
C PHE A 8 16.07 -41.62 -88.06
N LEU A 9 15.32 -42.50 -88.72
CA LEU A 9 15.41 -43.95 -88.53
C LEU A 9 16.71 -44.54 -89.08
N LYS A 10 17.26 -44.01 -90.18
CA LYS A 10 18.55 -44.45 -90.74
C LYS A 10 19.77 -44.02 -89.92
N LEU A 11 19.73 -42.85 -89.28
CA LEU A 11 20.80 -42.41 -88.38
C LEU A 11 20.77 -43.15 -87.03
N ALA A 12 19.61 -43.68 -86.64
CA ALA A 12 19.42 -44.54 -85.47
C ALA A 12 19.66 -46.03 -85.77
N GLY A 13 20.09 -46.38 -86.99
CA GLY A 13 20.12 -47.76 -87.49
C GLY A 13 21.29 -48.63 -87.00
N ASN A 14 22.16 -48.15 -86.12
CA ASN A 14 23.24 -48.98 -85.55
C ASN A 14 23.58 -48.66 -84.09
N VAL A 15 22.68 -47.97 -83.39
CA VAL A 15 22.75 -47.85 -81.93
C VAL A 15 21.58 -48.65 -81.37
N THR A 16 21.90 -49.81 -80.79
CA THR A 16 20.95 -50.63 -80.04
C THR A 16 20.11 -49.75 -79.11
N VAL A 17 18.78 -49.77 -79.29
CA VAL A 17 17.78 -48.98 -78.54
C VAL A 17 18.02 -49.05 -77.02
N GLU A 18 18.55 -50.18 -76.55
CA GLU A 18 18.95 -50.45 -75.17
C GLU A 18 19.98 -49.44 -74.61
N TRP A 19 21.01 -49.09 -75.38
CA TRP A 19 22.04 -48.11 -74.97
C TRP A 19 21.49 -46.69 -74.88
N VAL A 20 20.55 -46.34 -75.75
CA VAL A 20 19.88 -45.02 -75.71
C VAL A 20 19.00 -44.93 -74.45
N VAL A 21 18.27 -45.99 -74.11
CA VAL A 21 17.45 -46.05 -72.89
C VAL A 21 18.32 -45.96 -71.63
N ILE A 22 19.44 -46.68 -71.59
CA ILE A 22 20.40 -46.63 -70.47
C ILE A 22 21.02 -45.23 -70.34
N ALA A 23 21.39 -44.59 -71.46
CA ALA A 23 21.94 -43.23 -71.43
C ALA A 23 20.93 -42.20 -70.90
N ILE A 24 19.66 -42.29 -71.32
CA ILE A 24 18.58 -41.44 -70.81
C ILE A 24 18.36 -41.69 -69.31
N ALA A 25 18.35 -42.95 -68.86
CA ALA A 25 18.20 -43.29 -67.45
C ALA A 25 19.37 -42.75 -66.59
N ALA A 26 20.61 -42.83 -67.10
CA ALA A 26 21.79 -42.27 -66.44
C ALA A 26 21.72 -40.73 -66.34
N ILE A 27 21.25 -40.05 -67.39
CA ILE A 27 21.05 -38.60 -67.38
C ILE A 27 19.98 -38.21 -66.35
N VAL A 28 18.85 -38.92 -66.32
CA VAL A 28 17.78 -38.67 -65.33
C VAL A 28 18.28 -38.89 -63.90
N PHE A 29 19.08 -39.94 -63.68
CA PHE A 29 19.69 -40.21 -62.38
C PHE A 29 20.65 -39.08 -61.95
N LEU A 30 21.52 -38.60 -62.86
CA LEU A 30 22.41 -37.47 -62.59
C LEU A 30 21.65 -36.18 -62.26
N ILE A 31 20.53 -35.91 -62.96
CA ILE A 31 19.67 -34.76 -62.67
C ILE A 31 19.06 -34.87 -61.26
N LYS A 32 18.56 -36.06 -60.88
CA LYS A 32 17.99 -36.29 -59.54
C LYS A 32 19.04 -36.15 -58.44
N VAL A 33 20.24 -36.68 -58.64
CA VAL A 33 21.35 -36.54 -57.68
C VAL A 33 21.75 -35.07 -57.54
N TYR A 34 21.89 -34.34 -58.65
CA TYR A 34 22.20 -32.90 -58.61
C TYR A 34 21.13 -32.09 -57.87
N GLN A 35 19.84 -32.38 -58.13
CA GLN A 35 18.73 -31.72 -57.43
C GLN A 35 18.78 -32.00 -55.93
N ALA A 36 18.95 -33.27 -55.52
CA ALA A 36 19.01 -33.67 -54.11
C ALA A 36 20.19 -33.04 -53.35
N VAL A 37 21.36 -32.96 -53.99
CA VAL A 37 22.53 -32.30 -53.43
C VAL A 37 22.27 -30.80 -53.27
N LYS A 38 21.68 -30.14 -54.28
CA LYS A 38 21.35 -28.72 -54.22
C LYS A 38 20.36 -28.37 -53.12
N THR A 39 19.28 -29.15 -52.95
CA THR A 39 18.31 -28.94 -51.87
C THR A 39 18.94 -29.17 -50.50
N TYR A 40 19.78 -30.21 -50.35
CA TYR A 40 20.44 -30.48 -49.08
C TYR A 40 21.39 -29.34 -48.66
N PHE A 41 22.18 -28.81 -49.61
CA PHE A 41 23.04 -27.66 -49.33
C PHE A 41 22.25 -26.36 -49.11
N SER A 42 21.13 -26.14 -49.81
CA SER A 42 20.28 -24.95 -49.56
C SER A 42 19.63 -25.02 -48.19
N ASP A 43 19.05 -26.16 -47.82
CA ASP A 43 18.34 -26.34 -46.56
C ASP A 43 19.30 -26.31 -45.38
N LYS A 44 20.50 -26.89 -45.54
CA LYS A 44 21.56 -26.81 -44.52
C LYS A 44 22.02 -25.37 -44.30
N ALA A 45 22.28 -24.62 -45.37
CA ALA A 45 22.68 -23.21 -45.28
C ALA A 45 21.59 -22.31 -44.68
N ILE A 46 20.31 -22.56 -45.01
CA ILE A 46 19.17 -21.87 -44.41
C ILE A 46 19.11 -22.19 -42.91
N SER A 47 19.26 -23.46 -42.51
CA SER A 47 19.22 -23.87 -41.10
C SER A 47 20.38 -23.34 -40.26
N GLU A 48 21.58 -23.22 -40.83
CA GLU A 48 22.75 -22.61 -40.17
C GLU A 48 22.53 -21.12 -39.96
N LYS A 49 22.05 -20.41 -40.99
CA LYS A 49 21.73 -18.98 -40.89
C LYS A 49 20.64 -18.69 -39.86
N GLU A 50 19.64 -19.57 -39.76
CA GLU A 50 18.56 -19.43 -38.79
C GLU A 50 19.05 -19.68 -37.35
N LYS A 51 19.95 -20.66 -37.16
CA LYS A 51 20.60 -20.91 -35.87
C LYS A 51 21.50 -19.75 -35.45
N ASP A 52 22.34 -19.24 -36.34
CA ASP A 52 23.20 -18.08 -36.06
C ASP A 52 22.38 -16.85 -35.70
N SER A 53 21.27 -16.60 -36.41
CA SER A 53 20.36 -15.50 -36.06
C SER A 53 19.75 -15.65 -34.67
N ARG A 54 19.36 -16.86 -34.27
CA ARG A 54 18.79 -17.12 -32.93
C ARG A 54 19.86 -16.98 -31.85
N ILE A 55 21.07 -17.44 -32.11
CA ILE A 55 22.22 -17.29 -31.20
C ILE A 55 22.54 -15.80 -31.03
N GLN A 56 22.54 -15.02 -32.12
CA GLN A 56 22.80 -13.59 -32.05
C GLN A 56 21.73 -12.84 -31.25
N GLN A 57 20.46 -13.19 -31.41
CA GLN A 57 19.37 -12.62 -30.60
C GLN A 57 19.51 -12.92 -29.11
N VAL A 58 19.99 -14.12 -28.76
CA VAL A 58 20.27 -14.50 -27.36
C VAL A 58 21.47 -13.72 -26.81
N ILE A 59 22.51 -13.53 -27.62
CA ILE A 59 23.68 -12.71 -27.26
C ILE A 59 23.25 -11.25 -27.05
N ASP A 60 22.48 -10.66 -27.96
CA ASP A 60 21.97 -9.29 -27.84
C ASP A 60 21.09 -9.10 -26.59
N GLN A 61 20.31 -10.12 -26.19
CA GLN A 61 19.56 -10.10 -24.93
C GLN A 61 20.48 -10.20 -23.71
N ALA A 62 21.50 -11.06 -23.77
CA ALA A 62 22.46 -11.22 -22.69
C ALA A 62 23.34 -9.98 -22.50
N GLU A 63 23.69 -9.27 -23.58
CA GLU A 63 24.44 -8.01 -23.52
C GLU A 63 23.65 -6.88 -22.85
N ARG A 64 22.31 -6.89 -22.94
CA ARG A 64 21.44 -5.91 -22.27
C ARG A 64 21.16 -6.26 -20.81
N TYR A 65 21.43 -7.50 -20.39
CA TYR A 65 21.15 -7.97 -19.04
C TYR A 65 21.85 -7.15 -17.94
N PRO A 66 23.15 -6.80 -18.04
CA PRO A 66 23.83 -5.96 -17.05
C PRO A 66 23.17 -4.58 -16.88
N GLU A 67 22.71 -3.96 -17.96
CA GLU A 67 22.04 -2.65 -17.91
C GLU A 67 20.70 -2.75 -17.18
N TRP A 68 19.87 -3.75 -17.50
CA TRP A 68 18.59 -3.98 -16.81
C TRP A 68 18.78 -4.37 -15.35
N HIS A 69 19.83 -5.14 -15.06
CA HIS A 69 20.16 -5.52 -13.69
C HIS A 69 20.56 -4.30 -12.87
N GLN A 70 21.43 -3.44 -13.42
CA GLN A 70 21.85 -2.20 -12.75
C GLN A 70 20.66 -1.26 -12.55
N GLN A 71 19.82 -1.07 -13.58
CA GLN A 71 18.61 -0.28 -13.48
C GLN A 71 17.67 -0.80 -12.37
N SER A 72 17.53 -2.12 -12.27
CA SER A 72 16.72 -2.74 -11.21
C SER A 72 17.30 -2.48 -9.82
N ILE A 73 18.62 -2.56 -9.65
CA ILE A 73 19.29 -2.23 -8.39
C ILE A 73 19.08 -0.76 -8.03
N ASP A 74 19.23 0.15 -9.00
CA ASP A 74 19.09 1.58 -8.77
C ASP A 74 17.65 1.94 -8.35
N ILE A 75 16.65 1.33 -9.01
CA ILE A 75 15.24 1.46 -8.65
C ILE A 75 14.99 0.91 -7.23
N GLN A 76 15.53 -0.26 -6.90
CA GLN A 76 15.40 -0.84 -5.56
C GLN A 76 16.03 0.06 -4.50
N ARG A 77 17.19 0.67 -4.79
CA ARG A 77 17.84 1.62 -3.87
C ARG A 77 16.96 2.85 -3.65
N GLN A 78 16.45 3.47 -4.71
CA GLN A 78 15.56 4.63 -4.62
C GLN A 78 14.29 4.33 -3.81
N PHE A 79 13.65 3.18 -4.05
CA PHE A 79 12.49 2.78 -3.27
C PHE A 79 12.84 2.51 -1.81
N THR A 80 13.98 1.88 -1.54
CA THR A 80 14.43 1.61 -0.17
C THR A 80 14.70 2.91 0.58
N GLU A 81 15.36 3.88 -0.06
CA GLU A 81 15.58 5.22 0.50
C GLU A 81 14.25 5.94 0.77
N ALA A 82 13.34 5.97 -0.20
CA ALA A 82 12.03 6.58 -0.03
C ALA A 82 11.21 5.94 1.10
N ILE A 83 11.26 4.61 1.25
CA ILE A 83 10.59 3.89 2.34
C ILE A 83 11.23 4.26 3.69
N ASN A 84 12.55 4.34 3.76
CA ASN A 84 13.25 4.71 4.99
C ASN A 84 12.93 6.15 5.40
N ASP A 85 12.92 7.08 4.45
CA ASP A 85 12.55 8.48 4.69
C ASP A 85 11.08 8.61 5.14
N LEU A 86 10.18 7.86 4.50
CA LEU A 86 8.78 7.82 4.89
C LEU A 86 8.62 7.27 6.31
N ARG A 87 9.32 6.20 6.65
CA ARG A 87 9.29 5.60 7.99
C ARG A 87 9.82 6.58 9.04
N ALA A 88 10.96 7.22 8.78
CA ALA A 88 11.50 8.24 9.68
C ALA A 88 10.54 9.43 9.85
N GLY A 89 9.89 9.85 8.76
CA GLY A 89 8.85 10.87 8.77
C GLY A 89 7.64 10.47 9.63
N GLN A 90 7.14 9.25 9.48
CA GLN A 90 6.03 8.70 10.27
C GLN A 90 6.38 8.59 11.75
N GLU A 91 7.57 8.08 12.10
CA GLU A 91 8.02 7.98 13.50
C GLU A 91 8.07 9.36 14.17
N LYS A 92 8.60 10.36 13.47
CA LYS A 92 8.62 11.76 13.95
C LYS A 92 7.22 12.35 14.10
N GLN A 93 6.32 12.05 13.17
CA GLN A 93 4.92 12.51 13.23
C GLN A 93 4.17 11.87 14.39
N ASN A 94 4.30 10.55 14.59
CA ASN A 94 3.68 9.84 15.70
C ASN A 94 4.18 10.37 17.04
N ALA A 95 5.49 10.56 17.21
CA ALA A 95 6.04 11.16 18.43
C ALA A 95 5.50 12.57 18.69
N ARG A 96 5.29 13.37 17.64
CA ARG A 96 4.68 14.70 17.76
C ARG A 96 3.19 14.62 18.13
N LEU A 97 2.45 13.68 17.55
CA LEU A 97 1.04 13.45 17.87
C LEU A 97 0.86 13.02 19.32
N GLU A 98 1.61 12.02 19.78
CA GLU A 98 1.59 11.58 21.19
C GLU A 98 1.89 12.73 22.15
N LYS A 99 2.87 13.58 21.81
CA LYS A 99 3.18 14.78 22.60
C LYS A 99 2.01 15.75 22.63
N MET A 100 1.41 16.04 21.48
CA MET A 100 0.26 16.96 21.40
C MET A 100 -0.97 16.42 22.14
N GLU A 101 -1.21 15.11 22.08
CA GLU A 101 -2.28 14.45 22.83
C GLU A 101 -2.07 14.55 24.33
N LYS A 102 -0.87 14.22 24.83
CA LYS A 102 -0.53 14.36 26.27
C LYS A 102 -0.65 15.80 26.75
N GLU A 103 -0.14 16.75 25.99
CA GLU A 103 -0.30 18.17 26.31
C GLU A 103 -1.77 18.62 26.26
N GLY A 104 -2.56 18.08 25.32
CA GLY A 104 -3.99 18.31 25.21
C GLY A 104 -4.73 17.81 26.44
N GLN A 105 -4.53 16.55 26.80
CA GLN A 105 -5.10 15.93 28.00
C GLN A 105 -4.73 16.72 29.26
N GLN A 106 -3.46 17.11 29.42
CA GLN A 106 -3.03 17.89 30.58
C GLN A 106 -3.70 19.28 30.64
N ARG A 107 -3.89 19.94 29.49
CA ARG A 107 -4.59 21.23 29.42
C ARG A 107 -6.07 21.07 29.79
N GLU A 108 -6.75 20.05 29.27
CA GLU A 108 -8.15 19.78 29.62
C GLU A 108 -8.31 19.42 31.10
N LEU A 109 -7.43 18.57 31.63
CA LEU A 109 -7.39 18.24 33.06
C LEU A 109 -7.25 19.50 33.92
N ASN A 110 -6.36 20.42 33.53
CA ASN A 110 -6.17 21.68 34.24
C ASN A 110 -7.40 22.61 34.17
N LYS A 111 -8.09 22.66 33.03
CA LYS A 111 -9.34 23.43 32.89
C LYS A 111 -10.45 22.87 33.76
N ILE A 112 -10.61 21.54 33.77
CA ILE A 112 -11.60 20.86 34.59
C ILE A 112 -11.27 21.09 36.08
N ARG A 113 -10.01 20.92 36.47
CA ARG A 113 -9.54 21.22 37.84
C ARG A 113 -9.89 22.64 38.25
N ASP A 114 -9.62 23.64 37.41
CA ASP A 114 -9.95 25.03 37.71
C ASP A 114 -11.46 25.22 37.90
N ARG A 115 -12.28 24.64 37.02
CA ARG A 115 -13.74 24.68 37.16
C ARG A 115 -14.24 24.04 38.46
N ILE A 116 -13.70 22.87 38.82
CA ILE A 116 -14.00 22.19 40.09
C ILE A 116 -13.63 23.09 41.28
N LEU A 117 -12.46 23.73 41.25
CA LEU A 117 -12.01 24.63 42.31
C LEU A 117 -12.87 25.89 42.42
N GLN A 118 -13.35 26.43 41.30
CA GLN A 118 -14.29 27.55 41.30
C GLN A 118 -15.62 27.15 41.95
N SER A 119 -16.19 26.01 41.56
CA SER A 119 -17.42 25.48 42.17
C SER A 119 -17.22 25.22 43.66
N TYR A 120 -16.11 24.59 44.05
CA TYR A 120 -15.74 24.37 45.44
C TYR A 120 -15.73 25.67 46.25
N ARG A 121 -15.04 26.71 45.76
CA ARG A 121 -14.97 28.01 46.44
C ARG A 121 -16.35 28.67 46.58
N TYR A 122 -17.23 28.50 45.60
CA TYR A 122 -18.58 29.05 45.65
C TYR A 122 -19.44 28.31 46.68
N TYR A 123 -19.59 26.99 46.52
CA TYR A 123 -20.52 26.21 47.33
C TYR A 123 -20.06 26.02 48.78
N THR A 124 -18.76 26.07 49.04
CA THR A 124 -18.21 26.00 50.41
C THR A 124 -17.97 27.37 51.03
N SER A 125 -18.26 28.48 50.34
CA SER A 125 -18.26 29.81 50.96
C SER A 125 -19.49 30.01 51.84
N ALA A 126 -19.30 30.48 53.09
CA ALA A 126 -20.41 30.80 53.98
C ALA A 126 -21.12 32.10 53.59
N GLU A 127 -20.44 32.96 52.83
CA GLU A 127 -21.01 34.22 52.34
C GLU A 127 -21.89 33.99 51.10
N LYS A 128 -21.41 33.18 50.16
CA LYS A 128 -22.10 32.92 48.89
C LYS A 128 -23.14 31.81 48.98
N ASN A 129 -22.88 30.79 49.80
CA ASN A 129 -23.79 29.69 50.05
C ASN A 129 -23.96 29.46 51.57
N PRO A 130 -24.71 30.34 52.27
CA PRO A 130 -24.88 30.27 53.72
C PRO A 130 -25.50 28.95 54.19
N MET A 131 -26.41 28.40 53.38
CA MET A 131 -27.11 27.15 53.69
C MET A 131 -26.25 25.90 53.53
N LYS A 132 -25.05 26.00 52.93
CA LYS A 132 -24.20 24.82 52.59
C LYS A 132 -24.97 23.74 51.84
N SER A 133 -25.82 24.18 50.92
CA SER A 133 -26.69 23.30 50.15
C SER A 133 -26.56 23.57 48.67
N TRP A 134 -26.99 22.63 47.85
CA TRP A 134 -27.10 22.74 46.40
C TRP A 134 -28.28 21.96 45.87
N SER A 135 -28.81 22.36 44.73
CA SER A 135 -29.90 21.63 44.09
C SER A 135 -29.37 20.28 43.56
N ALA A 136 -30.26 19.30 43.43
CA ALA A 136 -29.91 18.00 42.85
C ALA A 136 -29.32 18.14 41.44
N MET A 137 -29.78 19.13 40.66
CA MET A 137 -29.23 19.43 39.33
C MET A 137 -27.79 19.97 39.39
N GLU A 138 -27.48 20.86 40.33
CA GLU A 138 -26.11 21.37 40.52
C GLU A 138 -25.16 20.27 40.99
N ALA A 139 -25.63 19.42 41.90
CA ALA A 139 -24.86 18.28 42.40
C ALA A 139 -24.52 17.30 41.26
N ASP A 140 -25.52 16.90 40.45
CA ASP A 140 -25.32 16.03 39.28
C ASP A 140 -24.34 16.65 38.27
N ALA A 141 -24.50 17.94 37.95
CA ALA A 141 -23.59 18.62 37.03
C ALA A 141 -22.14 18.65 37.57
N PHE A 142 -21.95 18.92 38.86
CA PHE A 142 -20.62 18.90 39.48
C PHE A 142 -20.00 17.50 39.44
N TRP A 143 -20.75 16.46 39.83
CA TRP A 143 -20.23 15.10 39.88
C TRP A 143 -19.91 14.53 38.50
N ARG A 144 -20.61 14.95 37.44
CA ARG A 144 -20.20 14.61 36.07
C ARG A 144 -18.85 15.22 35.70
N ILE A 145 -18.65 16.50 35.99
CA ILE A 145 -17.36 17.18 35.74
C ILE A 145 -16.24 16.56 36.59
N PHE A 146 -16.57 16.14 37.82
CA PHE A 146 -15.63 15.43 38.68
C PHE A 146 -15.29 14.05 38.10
N GLY A 147 -16.27 13.31 37.55
CA GLY A 147 -16.00 12.05 36.84
C GLY A 147 -15.08 12.26 35.63
N ASP A 148 -15.34 13.28 34.81
CA ASP A 148 -14.47 13.62 33.68
C ASP A 148 -13.03 13.97 34.14
N TYR A 149 -12.88 14.55 35.33
CA TYR A 149 -11.57 14.80 35.95
C TYR A 149 -10.86 13.51 36.32
N GLU A 150 -11.55 12.57 36.97
CA GLU A 150 -11.02 11.26 37.35
C GLU A 150 -10.64 10.42 36.13
N ASP A 151 -11.48 10.42 35.09
CA ASP A 151 -11.24 9.68 33.83
C ASP A 151 -9.96 10.17 33.11
N LEU A 152 -9.60 11.44 33.29
CA LEU A 152 -8.34 12.02 32.80
C LEU A 152 -7.15 11.82 33.76
N GLY A 153 -7.30 11.00 34.80
CA GLY A 153 -6.27 10.71 35.79
C GLY A 153 -6.09 11.82 36.82
N GLY A 154 -7.12 12.64 37.03
CA GLY A 154 -7.12 13.68 38.03
C GLY A 154 -7.10 13.14 39.46
N ASP A 155 -6.18 13.65 40.27
CA ASP A 155 -6.03 13.26 41.68
C ASP A 155 -5.59 14.46 42.56
N GLY A 156 -5.26 14.23 43.83
CA GLY A 156 -4.61 15.16 44.75
C GLY A 156 -5.60 15.95 45.61
N TYR A 157 -5.38 17.27 45.74
CA TYR A 157 -6.20 18.17 46.57
C TYR A 157 -7.71 18.09 46.26
N VAL A 158 -8.05 17.79 45.00
CA VAL A 158 -9.44 17.61 44.57
C VAL A 158 -10.09 16.41 45.28
N HIS A 159 -9.37 15.31 45.50
CA HIS A 159 -9.87 14.15 46.23
C HIS A 159 -9.73 14.28 47.74
N SER A 160 -8.63 14.86 48.24
CA SER A 160 -8.40 14.95 49.68
C SER A 160 -9.28 15.98 50.38
N ASP A 161 -9.56 17.11 49.73
CA ASP A 161 -10.21 18.25 50.38
C ASP A 161 -11.52 18.63 49.69
N VAL A 162 -11.51 18.74 48.35
CA VAL A 162 -12.69 19.21 47.61
C VAL A 162 -13.80 18.17 47.64
N GLN A 163 -13.51 16.91 47.32
CA GLN A 163 -14.52 15.85 47.28
C GLN A 163 -15.26 15.70 48.63
N PRO A 164 -14.61 15.53 49.79
CA PRO A 164 -15.30 15.43 51.07
C PRO A 164 -16.15 16.66 51.40
N ALA A 165 -15.63 17.86 51.13
CA ALA A 165 -16.35 19.09 51.39
C ALA A 165 -17.60 19.23 50.51
N MET A 166 -17.50 18.85 49.24
CA MET A 166 -18.64 18.88 48.30
C MET A 166 -19.67 17.80 48.63
N THR A 167 -19.23 16.60 49.04
CA THR A 167 -20.13 15.53 49.52
C THR A 167 -20.89 15.93 50.79
N SER A 168 -20.31 16.80 51.62
CA SER A 168 -20.97 17.27 52.86
C SER A 168 -22.13 18.26 52.63
N LEU A 169 -22.28 18.80 51.42
CA LEU A 169 -23.34 19.75 51.10
C LEU A 169 -24.71 19.07 51.05
N ALA A 170 -25.73 19.71 51.62
CA ALA A 170 -27.08 19.17 51.58
C ALA A 170 -27.70 19.32 50.19
N VAL A 171 -28.29 18.24 49.66
CA VAL A 171 -28.93 18.23 48.35
C VAL A 171 -30.42 18.57 48.51
N VAL A 172 -30.84 19.66 47.86
CA VAL A 172 -32.26 20.05 47.75
C VAL A 172 -32.83 19.43 46.48
N GLN A 173 -33.86 18.61 46.62
CA GLN A 173 -34.48 17.91 45.49
C GLN A 173 -35.26 18.89 44.59
N MET A 174 -35.37 18.56 43.29
CA MET A 174 -35.96 19.46 42.30
C MET A 174 -37.49 19.63 42.45
N ASP A 175 -38.15 18.70 43.13
CA ASP A 175 -39.59 18.69 43.41
C ASP A 175 -39.95 19.51 44.67
N ASP A 176 -38.98 19.80 45.54
CA ASP A 176 -39.15 20.64 46.73
C ASP A 176 -38.98 22.13 46.38
N THR A 177 -40.04 22.72 45.82
CA THR A 177 -40.03 24.10 45.30
C THR A 177 -39.82 25.16 46.38
N GLU A 178 -40.30 24.92 47.59
CA GLU A 178 -40.15 25.84 48.73
C GLU A 178 -38.68 25.93 49.13
N ARG A 179 -38.01 24.79 49.37
CA ARG A 179 -36.59 24.77 49.72
C ARG A 179 -35.68 25.26 48.59
N LEU A 180 -36.04 25.02 47.33
CA LEU A 180 -35.30 25.56 46.20
C LEU A 180 -35.39 27.08 46.13
N CYS A 181 -36.58 27.64 46.35
CA CYS A 181 -36.77 29.08 46.43
C CYS A 181 -35.94 29.67 47.58
N GLU A 182 -35.99 29.08 48.77
CA GLU A 182 -35.19 29.53 49.92
C GLU A 182 -33.67 29.48 49.63
N LEU A 183 -33.20 28.37 49.04
CA LEU A 183 -31.82 28.21 48.62
C LEU A 183 -31.38 29.32 47.66
N MET A 184 -32.17 29.56 46.61
CA MET A 184 -31.88 30.57 45.59
C MET A 184 -31.85 31.99 46.17
N HIS A 185 -32.77 32.33 47.08
CA HIS A 185 -32.80 33.65 47.73
C HIS A 185 -31.68 33.83 48.75
N SER A 186 -31.20 32.74 49.37
CA SER A 186 -30.11 32.81 50.37
C SER A 186 -28.73 33.10 49.75
N ARG A 187 -28.57 32.87 48.45
CA ARG A 187 -27.29 32.96 47.74
C ARG A 187 -27.06 34.34 47.16
N LYS A 188 -25.79 34.75 47.14
CA LYS A 188 -25.32 36.02 46.56
C LYS A 188 -24.40 35.80 45.37
#